data_AF-A0A0X3TLQ6-F1
#
_entry.id   AF-A0A0X3TLQ6-F1
#
_cell.length_a   1.000
_cell.length_b   1.000
_cell.length_c   1.000
_cell.angle_alpha   90.00
_cell.angle_beta   90.00
_cell.angle_gamma   90.00
#
_symmetry.space_group_name_H-M   'P 1'
#
loop_
_entity.id
_entity.type
_entity.pdbx_description
1 polymer ?
#
loop_
_entity_poly.entity_id
_entity_poly.type
_entity_poly.pdbx_seq_one_letter_code
_entity_poly.pdbx_strand_id
1 'polypeptide(L)'
;MIRRLLRLFTASAVQPAEADFVSDTETVRAQVLEQMRAFSAEPYFQLADEKLGLLSVFDDLKYDRADVDMVSPAMRKHVVGKLGPLGFHQISGTVLEQPHADMRVYIPKFHALGASPFDITRYTEKRPQDYCLLTPTQVACQYVDHYALDDAVQRIEALITKHPINLLKLADYLEGKPKHRAFREVLGHIKLKQRVAVESEPLCRRRSLG
;
A
#
# COMPACT_ATOMS: atom_id res chain seq x y z
N MET A 1 -13.34 64.58 -53.90
CA MET A 1 -14.47 65.06 -53.09
C MET A 1 -15.29 63.84 -52.66
N ILE A 2 -15.69 63.78 -51.37
CA ILE A 2 -16.63 62.83 -50.72
C ILE A 2 -16.01 61.45 -50.35
N ARG A 3 -15.42 61.26 -49.16
CA ARG A 3 -15.96 60.99 -47.79
C ARG A 3 -16.50 59.57 -47.55
N ARG A 4 -15.69 58.81 -46.78
CA ARG A 4 -15.99 57.94 -45.61
C ARG A 4 -17.30 57.14 -45.56
N LEU A 5 -17.16 55.84 -45.24
CA LEU A 5 -17.86 55.02 -44.21
C LEU A 5 -17.55 53.55 -44.55
N LEU A 6 -17.35 52.55 -43.68
CA LEU A 6 -17.13 52.38 -42.25
C LEU A 6 -17.02 50.84 -42.04
N ARG A 7 -16.18 50.40 -41.08
CA ARG A 7 -16.33 49.18 -40.24
C ARG A 7 -16.19 47.76 -40.83
N LEU A 8 -15.06 47.14 -40.45
CA LEU A 8 -14.96 45.97 -39.55
C LEU A 8 -15.91 44.79 -39.82
N PHE A 9 -15.39 43.79 -40.55
CA PHE A 9 -15.79 42.39 -40.37
C PHE A 9 -14.64 41.63 -39.68
N THR A 10 -14.59 41.73 -38.35
CA THR A 10 -13.98 40.69 -37.51
C THR A 10 -15.00 39.57 -37.39
N ALA A 11 -14.96 38.62 -38.34
CA ALA A 11 -15.71 37.38 -38.22
C ALA A 11 -15.07 36.55 -37.10
N SER A 12 -15.91 36.26 -36.11
CA SER A 12 -15.62 35.53 -34.89
C SER A 12 -14.99 34.17 -35.20
N ALA A 13 -13.72 33.99 -34.86
CA ALA A 13 -13.13 32.67 -34.72
C ALA A 13 -13.79 32.04 -33.50
N VAL A 14 -14.75 31.15 -33.75
CA VAL A 14 -15.25 30.23 -32.74
C VAL A 14 -14.06 29.41 -32.29
N GLN A 15 -13.50 29.75 -31.13
CA GLN A 15 -12.58 28.87 -30.41
C GLN A 15 -13.32 27.55 -30.22
N PRO A 16 -12.73 26.39 -30.57
CA PRO A 16 -13.27 25.15 -30.07
C PRO A 16 -13.14 25.25 -28.55
N ALA A 17 -14.28 25.17 -27.86
CA ALA A 17 -14.25 24.89 -26.45
C ALA A 17 -13.46 23.59 -26.31
N GLU A 18 -12.24 23.70 -25.77
CA GLU A 18 -11.62 22.60 -25.08
C GLU A 18 -12.64 22.20 -24.02
N ALA A 19 -13.44 21.20 -24.37
CA ALA A 19 -14.17 20.43 -23.39
C ALA A 19 -13.07 19.78 -22.56
N ASP A 20 -12.63 20.48 -21.52
CA ASP A 20 -12.08 19.88 -20.33
C ASP A 20 -13.12 18.83 -19.92
N PHE A 21 -12.94 17.61 -20.41
CA PHE A 21 -13.47 16.44 -19.74
C PHE A 21 -12.77 16.45 -18.39
N VAL A 22 -13.36 17.18 -17.44
CA VAL A 22 -13.06 17.03 -16.03
C VAL A 22 -13.45 15.60 -15.74
N SER A 23 -12.47 14.71 -15.89
CA SER A 23 -12.60 13.32 -15.51
C SER A 23 -13.02 13.34 -14.06
N ASP A 24 -14.25 12.91 -13.80
CA ASP A 24 -14.80 12.86 -12.46
C ASP A 24 -13.81 12.14 -11.54
N THR A 25 -13.47 12.76 -10.41
CA THR A 25 -12.49 12.28 -9.44
C THR A 25 -12.77 10.82 -9.06
N GLU A 26 -14.05 10.44 -8.96
CA GLU A 26 -14.44 9.06 -8.68
C GLU A 26 -14.07 8.10 -9.81
N THR A 27 -14.24 8.52 -11.06
CA THR A 27 -13.85 7.74 -12.23
C THR A 27 -12.33 7.57 -12.30
N VAL A 28 -11.55 8.63 -12.06
CA VAL A 28 -10.08 8.55 -12.00
C VAL A 28 -9.66 7.61 -10.88
N ARG A 29 -10.27 7.74 -9.69
CA ARG A 29 -9.98 6.88 -8.54
C ARG A 29 -10.26 5.42 -8.83
N ALA A 30 -11.38 5.10 -9.47
CA ALA A 30 -11.71 3.72 -9.84
C ALA A 30 -10.66 3.13 -10.82
N GLN A 31 -10.19 3.93 -11.78
CA GLN A 31 -9.14 3.51 -12.72
C GLN A 31 -7.80 3.27 -12.01
N VAL A 32 -7.38 4.19 -11.13
CA VAL A 32 -6.16 4.05 -10.33
C VAL A 32 -6.24 2.80 -9.46
N LEU A 33 -7.38 2.56 -8.83
CA LEU A 33 -7.60 1.38 -7.98
C LEU A 33 -7.52 0.07 -8.76
N GLU A 34 -8.11 0.03 -9.96
CA GLU A 34 -8.01 -1.14 -10.84
C GLU A 34 -6.56 -1.42 -11.24
N GLN A 35 -5.79 -0.38 -11.56
CA GLN A 35 -4.36 -0.51 -11.83
C GLN A 35 -3.57 -0.96 -10.58
N MET A 36 -3.96 -0.49 -9.39
CA MET A 36 -3.35 -0.94 -8.14
C MET A 36 -3.62 -2.43 -7.84
N ARG A 37 -4.78 -2.97 -8.22
CA ARG A 37 -5.09 -4.41 -8.09
C ARG A 37 -4.15 -5.28 -8.93
N ALA A 38 -3.63 -4.76 -10.04
CA ALA A 38 -2.64 -5.48 -10.86
C ALA A 38 -1.30 -5.71 -10.12
N PHE A 39 -1.00 -4.95 -9.06
CA PHE A 39 0.18 -5.22 -8.22
C PHE A 39 0.10 -6.56 -7.47
N SER A 40 -1.06 -7.22 -7.42
CA SER A 40 -1.17 -8.57 -6.89
C SER A 40 -0.27 -9.60 -7.60
N ALA A 41 0.12 -9.35 -8.86
CA ALA A 41 1.07 -10.17 -9.61
C ALA A 41 2.54 -9.78 -9.37
N GLU A 42 2.79 -8.65 -8.71
CA GLU A 42 4.15 -8.13 -8.51
C GLU A 42 4.83 -8.83 -7.31
N PRO A 43 6.12 -9.17 -7.44
CA PRO A 43 6.83 -9.94 -6.43
C PRO A 43 6.99 -9.27 -5.06
N TYR A 44 7.26 -7.97 -5.03
CA TYR A 44 7.74 -7.22 -3.87
C TYR A 44 6.73 -6.19 -3.34
N PHE A 45 5.69 -5.89 -4.10
CA PHE A 45 4.72 -4.86 -3.76
C PHE A 45 3.32 -5.29 -4.17
N GLN A 46 2.34 -5.21 -3.28
CA GLN A 46 0.97 -5.58 -3.61
C GLN A 46 -0.06 -4.76 -2.85
N LEU A 47 -1.24 -4.62 -3.44
CA LEU A 47 -2.46 -4.29 -2.72
C LEU A 47 -2.85 -5.47 -1.83
N ALA A 48 -2.58 -5.36 -0.53
CA ALA A 48 -2.79 -6.44 0.41
C ALA A 48 -4.24 -6.49 0.90
N ASP A 49 -4.85 -5.33 1.12
CA ASP A 49 -6.23 -5.26 1.55
C ASP A 49 -6.88 -3.93 1.13
N GLU A 50 -7.83 -4.00 0.21
CA GLU A 50 -8.57 -2.83 -0.25
C GLU A 50 -9.48 -2.26 0.85
N LYS A 51 -10.13 -3.12 1.63
CA LYS A 51 -11.09 -2.71 2.69
C LYS A 51 -10.40 -1.94 3.81
N LEU A 52 -9.21 -2.39 4.20
CA LEU A 52 -8.40 -1.72 5.23
C LEU A 52 -7.51 -0.61 4.63
N GLY A 53 -7.41 -0.51 3.31
CA GLY A 53 -6.50 0.40 2.62
C GLY A 53 -5.03 0.08 2.92
N LEU A 54 -4.63 -1.18 2.74
CA LEU A 54 -3.28 -1.66 3.05
C LEU A 54 -2.53 -2.07 1.79
N LEU A 55 -1.34 -1.50 1.65
CA LEU A 55 -0.33 -1.91 0.70
C LEU A 55 0.78 -2.63 1.45
N SER A 56 1.23 -3.76 0.92
CA SER A 56 2.38 -4.48 1.46
C SER A 56 3.57 -4.29 0.53
N VAL A 57 4.73 -4.02 1.10
CA VAL A 57 6.02 -4.07 0.40
C VAL A 57 6.96 -5.01 1.15
N PHE A 58 7.69 -5.83 0.41
CA PHE A 58 8.62 -6.85 0.89
C PHE A 58 9.98 -6.66 0.21
N ASP A 59 11.06 -6.95 0.92
CA ASP A 59 12.43 -6.79 0.43
C ASP A 59 13.13 -8.15 0.35
N ASP A 60 13.41 -8.75 1.51
CA ASP A 60 14.15 -10.01 1.58
C ASP A 60 13.66 -10.96 2.69
N LEU A 61 14.17 -12.19 2.61
CA LEU A 61 13.86 -13.29 3.54
C LEU A 61 14.71 -13.28 4.81
N LYS A 62 15.73 -12.42 4.88
CA LYS A 62 16.71 -12.43 5.97
C LYS A 62 16.28 -11.41 7.00
N TYR A 63 15.29 -11.78 7.80
CA TYR A 63 14.94 -11.00 8.99
C TYR A 63 16.15 -10.99 9.93
N ASP A 64 16.82 -9.85 10.08
CA ASP A 64 17.68 -9.68 11.25
C ASP A 64 16.78 -9.71 12.49
N ARG A 65 17.22 -10.42 13.52
CA ARG A 65 16.54 -10.46 14.81
C ARG A 65 16.56 -9.10 15.50
N ALA A 66 17.45 -8.20 15.10
CA ALA A 66 17.51 -6.82 15.58
C ALA A 66 16.58 -5.84 14.82
N ASP A 67 15.96 -6.25 13.72
CA ASP A 67 15.47 -5.27 12.75
C ASP A 67 14.12 -4.66 13.10
N VAL A 68 14.15 -3.33 13.08
CA VAL A 68 12.98 -2.47 13.15
C VAL A 68 12.10 -2.83 11.95
N ASP A 69 10.84 -3.15 12.21
CA ASP A 69 9.91 -3.62 11.18
C ASP A 69 9.42 -2.39 10.40
N MET A 70 10.27 -1.84 9.54
CA MET A 70 10.09 -0.55 8.87
C MET A 70 10.32 -0.66 7.38
N VAL A 71 9.64 0.19 6.62
CA VAL A 71 9.85 0.32 5.18
C VAL A 71 11.24 0.91 4.92
N SER A 72 12.12 0.09 4.34
CA SER A 72 13.50 0.48 4.01
C SER A 72 13.55 1.53 2.89
N PRO A 73 14.68 2.24 2.70
CA PRO A 73 14.87 3.12 1.54
C PRO A 73 14.72 2.39 0.19
N ALA A 74 15.16 1.13 0.09
CA ALA A 74 15.03 0.34 -1.14
C ALA A 74 13.56 0.00 -1.44
N MET A 75 12.82 -0.47 -0.42
CA MET A 75 11.38 -0.71 -0.49
C MET A 75 10.62 0.56 -0.92
N ARG A 76 10.94 1.70 -0.30
CA ARG A 76 10.35 2.99 -0.64
C ARG A 76 10.63 3.37 -2.10
N LYS A 77 11.88 3.27 -2.55
CA LYS A 77 12.27 3.60 -3.92
C LYS A 77 11.52 2.73 -4.93
N HIS A 78 11.39 1.43 -4.64
CA HIS A 78 10.63 0.49 -5.48
C HIS A 78 9.17 0.90 -5.59
N VAL A 79 8.52 1.18 -4.46
CA VAL A 79 7.10 1.57 -4.41
C VAL A 79 6.85 2.90 -5.12
N VAL A 80 7.72 3.90 -4.92
CA VAL A 80 7.64 5.18 -5.65
C VAL A 80 7.76 4.95 -7.16
N GLY A 81 8.66 4.08 -7.60
CA GLY A 81 8.79 3.71 -9.01
C GLY A 81 7.56 3.01 -9.58
N LYS A 82 6.83 2.22 -8.77
CA LYS A 82 5.60 1.51 -9.18
C LYS A 82 4.37 2.41 -9.19
N LEU A 83 4.25 3.30 -8.22
CA LEU A 83 3.10 4.20 -8.09
C LEU A 83 3.23 5.46 -8.95
N GLY A 84 4.45 5.88 -9.28
CA GLY A 84 4.71 7.04 -10.14
C GLY A 84 3.94 7.03 -11.47
N PRO A 85 3.95 5.93 -12.24
CA PRO A 85 3.14 5.79 -13.46
C PRO A 85 1.63 5.94 -13.27
N LEU A 86 1.11 5.75 -12.04
CA LEU A 86 -0.31 5.95 -11.71
C LEU A 86 -0.62 7.40 -11.26
N GLY A 87 0.37 8.30 -11.34
CA GLY A 87 0.25 9.71 -10.98
C GLY A 87 0.57 10.02 -9.51
N PHE A 88 1.01 9.04 -8.72
CA PHE A 88 1.45 9.32 -7.34
C PHE A 88 2.80 10.02 -7.34
N HIS A 89 2.93 11.05 -6.52
CA HIS A 89 4.19 11.75 -6.30
C HIS A 89 4.42 12.00 -4.81
N GLN A 90 5.69 12.04 -4.41
CA GLN A 90 6.05 12.22 -3.00
C GLN A 90 5.93 13.69 -2.60
N ILE A 91 4.98 14.00 -1.72
CA ILE A 91 4.77 15.36 -1.18
C ILE A 91 5.49 15.57 0.16
N SER A 92 5.82 14.49 0.87
CA SER A 92 6.58 14.54 2.13
C SER A 92 7.37 13.26 2.38
N GLY A 93 8.16 13.23 3.46
CA GLY A 93 8.87 12.02 3.89
C GLY A 93 7.97 10.83 4.25
N THR A 94 6.65 11.02 4.37
CA THR A 94 5.69 9.98 4.80
C THR A 94 4.43 9.91 3.94
N VAL A 95 4.32 10.70 2.87
CA VAL A 95 3.09 10.75 2.05
C VAL A 95 3.42 10.80 0.57
N LEU A 96 2.76 9.91 -0.19
CA LEU A 96 2.62 9.99 -1.64
C LEU A 96 1.18 10.42 -1.96
N GLU A 97 1.00 11.31 -2.92
CA GLU A 97 -0.30 11.86 -3.28
C GLU A 97 -0.60 11.65 -4.76
N GLN A 98 -1.84 11.27 -5.05
CA GLN A 98 -2.45 11.26 -6.38
C GLN A 98 -3.58 12.31 -6.36
N PRO A 99 -3.35 13.52 -6.91
CA PRO A 99 -4.27 14.65 -6.73
C PRO A 99 -5.56 14.48 -7.54
N HIS A 100 -5.50 13.87 -8.73
CA HIS A 100 -6.65 13.70 -9.62
C HIS A 100 -7.67 12.65 -9.14
N ALA A 101 -7.25 11.71 -8.31
CA ALA A 101 -8.06 10.67 -7.68
C ALA A 101 -8.39 11.01 -6.21
N ASP A 102 -7.83 12.11 -5.69
CA ASP A 102 -7.85 12.47 -4.27
C ASP A 102 -7.44 11.28 -3.36
N MET A 103 -6.31 10.65 -3.69
CA MET A 103 -5.79 9.50 -2.94
C MET A 103 -4.43 9.81 -2.32
N ARG A 104 -4.20 9.30 -1.11
CA ARG A 104 -2.89 9.33 -0.46
C ARG A 104 -2.42 7.94 -0.08
N VAL A 105 -1.12 7.73 -0.19
CA VAL A 105 -0.42 6.58 0.41
C VAL A 105 0.48 7.10 1.52
N TYR A 106 0.12 6.76 2.75
CA TYR A 106 0.89 7.05 3.94
C TYR A 106 1.97 5.99 4.14
N ILE A 107 3.14 6.43 4.62
CA ILE A 107 4.25 5.56 5.03
C ILE A 107 4.46 5.84 6.53
N PRO A 108 3.72 5.15 7.41
CA PRO A 108 3.75 5.40 8.84
C PRO A 108 5.15 5.15 9.42
N LYS A 109 5.46 5.87 10.50
CA LYS A 109 6.70 5.70 11.27
C LYS A 109 6.36 5.29 12.69
N PHE A 110 7.23 4.49 13.31
CA PHE A 110 7.14 4.28 14.75
C PHE A 110 7.43 5.59 15.48
N HIS A 111 6.59 5.90 16.47
CA HIS A 111 6.72 7.10 17.29
C HIS A 111 7.59 6.88 18.54
N ALA A 112 7.88 5.63 18.89
CA ALA A 112 8.70 5.26 20.03
C ALA A 112 9.55 4.01 19.73
N LEU A 113 10.70 3.89 20.41
CA LEU A 113 11.52 2.67 20.37
C LEU A 113 10.75 1.51 21.01
N GLY A 114 10.76 0.35 20.35
CA GLY A 114 10.01 -0.83 20.80
C GLY A 114 8.50 -0.78 20.56
N ALA A 115 8.00 0.22 19.82
CA ALA A 115 6.59 0.31 19.47
C ALA A 115 6.09 -0.96 18.75
N SER A 116 4.85 -1.34 19.06
CA SER A 116 4.22 -2.53 18.51
C SER A 116 3.91 -2.35 17.02
N PRO A 117 4.19 -3.35 16.16
CA PRO A 117 3.73 -3.34 14.77
C PRO A 117 2.20 -3.34 14.64
N PHE A 118 1.46 -3.70 15.70
CA PHE A 118 0.00 -3.54 15.76
C PHE A 118 -0.43 -2.08 15.79
N ASP A 119 0.35 -1.22 16.47
CA ASP A 119 0.05 0.22 16.63
C ASP A 119 0.55 1.07 15.45
N ILE A 120 1.16 0.49 14.41
CA ILE A 120 1.83 1.26 13.34
C ILE A 120 0.91 2.27 12.64
N THR A 121 -0.38 1.93 12.49
CA THR A 121 -1.39 2.78 11.84
C THR A 121 -2.12 3.69 12.83
N ARG A 122 -1.94 3.51 14.14
CA ARG A 122 -2.76 4.15 15.19
C ARG A 122 -2.77 5.67 15.14
N TYR A 123 -1.66 6.27 14.76
CA TYR A 123 -1.49 7.73 14.69
C TYR A 123 -1.48 8.26 13.25
N THR A 124 -1.79 7.40 12.27
CA THR A 124 -1.93 7.81 10.87
C THR A 124 -3.41 7.94 10.55
N GLU A 125 -3.94 9.15 10.66
CA GLU A 125 -5.31 9.43 10.23
C GLU A 125 -5.44 9.21 8.72
N LYS A 126 -6.37 8.34 8.33
CA LYS A 126 -6.55 7.88 6.95
C LYS A 126 -8.00 8.02 6.54
N ARG A 127 -8.25 8.62 5.38
CA ARG A 127 -9.60 8.68 4.79
C ARG A 127 -9.94 7.32 4.16
N PRO A 128 -11.22 7.03 3.85
CA PRO A 128 -11.61 5.75 3.24
C PRO A 128 -10.88 5.43 1.93
N GLN A 129 -10.57 6.44 1.12
CA GLN A 129 -9.86 6.30 -0.17
C GLN A 129 -8.34 6.26 -0.06
N ASP A 130 -7.78 6.49 1.13
CA ASP A 130 -6.33 6.53 1.34
C ASP A 130 -5.80 5.14 1.76
N TYR A 131 -4.50 4.96 1.61
CA TYR A 131 -3.78 3.70 1.86
C TYR A 131 -2.59 3.88 2.80
N CYS A 132 -2.19 2.81 3.49
CA CYS A 132 -0.94 2.73 4.24
C CYS A 132 0.00 1.73 3.55
N LEU A 133 1.24 2.15 3.32
CA LEU A 133 2.33 1.30 2.90
C LEU A 133 3.02 0.71 4.12
N LEU A 134 2.91 -0.60 4.27
CA LEU A 134 3.38 -1.35 5.44
C LEU A 134 4.30 -2.50 5.03
N THR A 135 5.12 -2.94 5.97
CA THR A 135 5.83 -4.22 5.86
C THR A 135 4.84 -5.40 5.93
N PRO A 136 5.21 -6.61 5.52
CA PRO A 136 4.31 -7.75 5.57
C PRO A 136 3.90 -8.12 7.00
N THR A 137 4.81 -8.00 7.95
CA THR A 137 4.53 -8.25 9.38
C THR A 137 3.51 -7.25 9.92
N GLN A 138 3.66 -5.96 9.61
CA GLN A 138 2.68 -4.92 9.96
C GLN A 138 1.30 -5.21 9.36
N VAL A 139 1.24 -5.61 8.08
CA VAL A 139 -0.02 -6.01 7.43
C VAL A 139 -0.67 -7.19 8.16
N ALA A 140 0.10 -8.21 8.51
CA ALA A 140 -0.39 -9.36 9.27
C ALA A 140 -0.94 -8.94 10.64
N CYS A 141 -0.28 -8.02 11.35
CA CYS A 141 -0.81 -7.45 12.59
C CYS A 141 -2.17 -6.76 12.38
N GLN A 142 -2.35 -6.00 11.28
CA GLN A 142 -3.64 -5.39 10.95
C GLN A 142 -4.71 -6.46 10.70
N TYR A 143 -4.39 -7.58 10.04
CA TYR A 143 -5.33 -8.68 9.86
C TYR A 143 -5.78 -9.29 11.18
N VAL A 144 -4.81 -9.56 12.07
CA VAL A 144 -5.09 -10.09 13.40
C VAL A 144 -6.01 -9.16 14.18
N ASP A 145 -5.87 -7.83 14.07
CA ASP A 145 -6.70 -6.87 14.82
C ASP A 145 -8.07 -6.57 14.19
N HIS A 146 -8.23 -6.71 12.87
CA HIS A 146 -9.46 -6.28 12.18
C HIS A 146 -10.37 -7.40 11.65
N TYR A 147 -9.87 -8.63 11.49
CA TYR A 147 -10.67 -9.75 10.96
C TYR A 147 -10.97 -10.84 12.00
N ALA A 148 -12.00 -11.67 11.75
CA ALA A 148 -12.21 -12.88 12.55
C ALA A 148 -11.00 -13.83 12.41
N LEU A 149 -10.84 -14.78 13.34
CA LEU A 149 -9.66 -15.65 13.38
C LEU A 149 -9.43 -16.36 12.04
N ASP A 150 -10.45 -17.03 11.51
CA ASP A 150 -10.34 -17.81 10.27
C ASP A 150 -10.01 -16.91 9.07
N ASP A 151 -10.66 -15.75 8.96
CA ASP A 151 -10.38 -14.75 7.91
C ASP A 151 -8.95 -14.21 8.02
N ALA A 152 -8.49 -13.92 9.24
CA ALA A 152 -7.14 -13.42 9.48
C ALA A 152 -6.10 -14.48 9.10
N VAL A 153 -6.33 -15.75 9.46
CA VAL A 153 -5.46 -16.87 9.07
C VAL A 153 -5.41 -17.01 7.56
N GLN A 154 -6.55 -17.06 6.88
CA GLN A 154 -6.59 -17.19 5.41
C GLN A 154 -5.86 -16.04 4.71
N ARG A 155 -6.05 -14.80 5.17
CA ARG A 155 -5.38 -13.62 4.62
C ARG A 155 -3.87 -13.65 4.83
N ILE A 156 -3.42 -14.05 6.02
CA ILE A 156 -1.99 -14.20 6.31
C ILE A 156 -1.38 -15.32 5.48
N GLU A 157 -2.08 -16.44 5.32
CA GLU A 157 -1.63 -17.53 4.45
C GLU A 157 -1.49 -17.09 3.00
N ALA A 158 -2.43 -16.30 2.47
CA ALA A 158 -2.31 -15.72 1.14
C ALA A 158 -1.11 -14.75 1.05
N LEU A 159 -0.90 -13.92 2.06
CA LEU A 159 0.20 -12.95 2.13
C LEU A 159 1.58 -13.65 2.08
N ILE A 160 1.81 -14.65 2.94
CA ILE A 160 3.12 -15.31 3.09
C ILE A 160 3.58 -16.09 1.86
N THR A 161 2.68 -16.38 0.91
CA THR A 161 3.06 -17.00 -0.38
C THR A 161 3.98 -16.10 -1.22
N LYS A 162 3.90 -14.78 -1.01
CA LYS A 162 4.69 -13.77 -1.75
C LYS A 162 5.52 -12.90 -0.83
N HIS A 163 4.95 -12.53 0.31
CA HIS A 163 5.53 -11.60 1.27
C HIS A 163 5.59 -12.29 2.64
N PRO A 164 6.61 -13.12 2.90
CA PRO A 164 6.79 -13.73 4.20
C PRO A 164 6.80 -12.68 5.33
N ILE A 165 6.42 -13.10 6.53
CA ILE A 165 6.34 -12.24 7.73
C ILE A 165 7.30 -12.69 8.83
N ASN A 166 7.70 -11.77 9.70
CA ASN A 166 8.45 -12.09 10.90
C ASN A 166 7.51 -12.62 11.98
N LEU A 167 7.31 -13.95 11.98
CA LEU A 167 6.40 -14.64 12.92
C LEU A 167 6.82 -14.51 14.38
N LEU A 168 8.13 -14.45 14.66
CA LEU A 168 8.63 -14.27 16.03
C LEU A 168 8.23 -12.90 16.55
N LYS A 169 8.49 -11.86 15.76
CA LYS A 169 8.11 -10.49 16.11
C LYS A 169 6.60 -10.35 16.29
N LEU A 170 5.80 -10.91 15.38
CA LEU A 170 4.35 -10.89 15.53
C LEU A 170 3.94 -11.55 16.86
N ALA A 171 4.51 -12.71 17.19
CA ALA A 171 4.21 -13.44 18.41
C ALA A 171 4.59 -12.68 19.69
N ASP A 172 5.72 -11.98 19.69
CA ASP A 172 6.20 -11.18 20.83
C ASP A 172 5.23 -10.04 21.20
N TYR A 173 4.53 -9.49 20.19
CA TYR A 173 3.56 -8.41 20.39
C TYR A 173 2.10 -8.87 20.53
N LEU A 174 1.84 -10.19 20.55
CA LEU A 174 0.50 -10.70 20.88
C LEU A 174 0.19 -10.47 22.37
N GLU A 175 -0.62 -9.47 22.64
CA GLU A 175 -1.21 -9.20 23.96
C GLU A 175 -2.12 -10.32 24.51
N GLY A 176 -2.51 -10.23 25.78
CA GLY A 176 -3.40 -11.19 26.46
C GLY A 176 -4.89 -11.09 26.07
N LYS A 177 -5.27 -10.25 25.12
CA LYS A 177 -6.68 -10.08 24.69
C LYS A 177 -7.20 -11.35 23.99
N PRO A 178 -8.51 -11.68 24.10
CA PRO A 178 -9.06 -12.95 23.59
C PRO A 178 -8.66 -13.27 22.14
N LYS A 179 -8.71 -12.26 21.27
CA LYS A 179 -8.35 -12.37 19.86
C LYS A 179 -6.90 -12.81 19.63
N HIS A 180 -5.97 -12.19 20.35
CA HIS A 180 -4.55 -12.50 20.25
C HIS A 180 -4.22 -13.87 20.84
N ARG A 181 -4.86 -14.26 21.94
CA ARG A 181 -4.73 -15.61 22.50
C ARG A 181 -5.19 -16.67 21.51
N ALA A 182 -6.36 -16.48 20.88
CA ALA A 182 -6.86 -17.39 19.86
C ALA A 182 -5.90 -17.46 18.64
N PHE A 183 -5.34 -16.33 18.22
CA PHE A 183 -4.37 -16.30 17.13
C PHE A 183 -3.04 -16.99 17.50
N ARG A 184 -2.61 -16.93 18.77
CA ARG A 184 -1.40 -17.61 19.24
C ARG A 184 -1.46 -19.13 19.01
N GLU A 185 -2.63 -19.73 19.18
CA GLU A 185 -2.84 -21.18 18.99
C GLU A 185 -2.62 -21.63 17.53
N VAL A 186 -2.81 -20.74 16.54
CA VAL A 186 -2.65 -21.06 15.11
C VAL A 186 -1.29 -20.67 14.53
N LEU A 187 -0.41 -20.02 15.30
CA LEU A 187 0.92 -19.59 14.82
C LEU A 187 1.76 -20.76 14.31
N GLY A 188 1.67 -21.92 14.95
CA GLY A 188 2.41 -23.12 14.54
C GLY A 188 2.06 -23.57 13.11
N HIS A 189 0.77 -23.49 12.77
CA HIS A 189 0.27 -23.80 11.44
C HIS A 189 0.75 -22.80 10.39
N ILE A 190 0.68 -21.50 10.69
CA ILE A 190 1.19 -20.44 9.79
C ILE A 190 2.70 -20.59 9.57
N LYS A 191 3.45 -20.92 10.62
CA LYS A 191 4.90 -21.19 10.54
C LYS A 191 5.22 -22.32 9.58
N LEU A 192 4.45 -23.41 9.61
CA LEU A 192 4.63 -24.54 8.69
C LEU A 192 4.37 -24.11 7.24
N LYS A 193 3.29 -23.39 6.98
CA LYS A 193 2.96 -22.89 5.64
C LYS A 193 4.00 -21.92 5.11
N GLN A 194 4.48 -20.99 5.94
CA GLN A 194 5.51 -20.04 5.53
C GLN A 194 6.82 -20.75 5.21
N ARG A 195 7.22 -21.76 6.00
CA ARG A 195 8.42 -22.55 5.70
C ARG A 195 8.35 -23.16 4.31
N VAL A 196 7.24 -23.82 3.99
CA VAL A 196 7.03 -24.41 2.65
C VAL A 196 7.10 -23.34 1.56
N ALA A 197 6.46 -22.19 1.76
CA ALA A 197 6.48 -21.10 0.79
C ALA A 197 7.90 -20.57 0.55
N VAL A 198 8.67 -20.33 1.62
CA VAL A 198 10.04 -19.81 1.56
C VAL A 198 11.02 -20.79 0.91
N GLU A 199 10.84 -22.09 1.15
CA GLU A 199 11.66 -23.17 0.57
C GLU A 199 11.28 -23.47 -0.90
N SER A 200 10.19 -22.89 -1.41
CA SER A 200 9.66 -23.13 -2.75
C SER A 200 9.80 -21.91 -3.67
N GLU A 201 9.66 -22.14 -4.97
CA GLU A 201 9.57 -21.04 -5.95
C GLU A 201 8.26 -20.24 -5.76
N PRO A 202 8.28 -18.91 -5.95
CA PRO A 202 9.42 -18.09 -6.40
C PRO A 202 10.27 -17.52 -5.25
N LEU A 203 9.97 -17.86 -3.99
CA LEU A 203 10.59 -17.21 -2.83
C LEU A 203 12.01 -17.68 -2.58
N CYS A 204 12.30 -18.97 -2.75
CA CYS A 204 13.63 -19.53 -2.47
C CYS A 204 14.75 -18.90 -3.31
N ARG A 205 14.42 -18.26 -4.44
CA ARG A 205 15.36 -17.55 -5.31
C ARG A 205 15.21 -16.03 -5.27
N ARG A 206 14.33 -15.51 -4.41
CA ARG A 206 14.08 -14.07 -4.33
C ARG A 206 15.30 -13.33 -3.81
N ARG A 207 15.69 -12.27 -4.52
CA ARG A 207 16.77 -11.35 -4.13
C ARG A 207 16.20 -10.12 -3.43
N SER A 208 16.99 -9.45 -2.62
CA SER A 208 16.62 -8.14 -2.07
C SER A 208 16.45 -7.09 -3.18
N LEU A 209 15.69 -6.04 -2.88
CA LEU A 209 15.50 -4.84 -3.71
C LEU A 209 16.73 -3.92 -3.70
N GLY A 210 17.64 -4.09 -2.74
CA GLY A 210 18.86 -3.30 -2.57
C GLY A 210 19.98 -4.13 -1.97
#